data_AF-A0A7X5L2K2-F1
#
_entry.id   AF-A0A7X5L2K2-F1
#
_cell.length_a   1.000
_cell.length_b   1.000
_cell.length_c   1.000
_cell.angle_alpha   90.00
_cell.angle_beta   90.00
_cell.angle_gamma   90.00
#
_symmetry.space_group_name_H-M   'P 1'
#
loop_
_entity.id
_entity.type
_entity.pdbx_description
1 polymer ?
#
loop_
_entity_poly.entity_id
_entity_poly.type
_entity_poly.pdbx_seq_one_letter_code
_entity_poly.pdbx_strand_id
1 'polypeptide(L)'
;MGQLTLDINDYIEIKHRIKEKLNETVHNFITVGYYLKQVRDSGAFRRDGYRSMEEFAHAEYGLSAAAASRFMDINTEFSKNGNSIEIKEAYRGFAYSKLQEMLTVTPADRELVTEHTTVQQIREIKKAEREERKAEEEAARKDLPLLRTEPAHTGDGPEPAAEAEPTDPFEKILTAFWREGENRELHAKAASGTLTPEIIAEEICPSGSRTYRKGTDMLFFYDIDGGIKLRSYAGGSPVITQYSYEQLLERTAGIEADAEGNGQQEAEQRGKDAAGLHAEEAVATPQNGLRKQTDESPGKSVNSGTEPADNGTETVTGDKHREPDGGSRKDGNEYTDEEIKNAINYFDIEYSRMLGLHQDTAKQRNYKIALGCIRRCHKNIAEQADRENYMGA
;
A
#
# COMPACT_ATOMS: atom_id res chain seq x y z
N MET A 1 -15.85 7.69 -35.35
CA MET A 1 -14.64 8.13 -34.61
C MET A 1 -13.59 7.04 -34.82
N GLY A 2 -12.44 7.35 -35.39
CA GLY A 2 -11.38 6.36 -35.59
C GLY A 2 -10.78 5.96 -34.24
N GLN A 3 -10.58 4.66 -34.03
CA GLN A 3 -9.79 4.17 -32.89
C GLN A 3 -8.38 4.76 -32.99
N LEU A 4 -7.96 5.51 -31.96
CA LEU A 4 -6.56 5.89 -31.80
C LEU A 4 -5.77 4.63 -31.41
N THR A 5 -5.06 4.04 -32.37
CA THR A 5 -4.05 3.03 -32.09
C THR A 5 -2.74 3.73 -31.78
N LEU A 6 -2.34 3.75 -30.49
CA LEU A 6 -1.00 4.18 -30.08
C LEU A 6 0.00 3.07 -30.38
N ASP A 7 1.12 3.41 -31.04
CA ASP A 7 2.24 2.47 -31.14
C ASP A 7 2.86 2.23 -29.74
N ILE A 8 3.53 1.09 -29.59
CA ILE A 8 4.19 0.70 -28.33
C ILE A 8 5.24 1.75 -27.93
N ASN A 9 5.98 2.32 -28.90
CA ASN A 9 6.98 3.35 -28.61
C ASN A 9 6.33 4.66 -28.15
N ASP A 10 5.25 5.08 -28.81
CA ASP A 10 4.47 6.27 -28.44
C ASP A 10 3.90 6.13 -27.02
N TYR A 11 3.38 4.93 -26.68
CA TYR A 11 2.87 4.65 -25.35
C TYR A 11 3.98 4.75 -24.27
N ILE A 12 5.17 4.22 -24.53
CA ILE A 12 6.32 4.32 -23.61
C ILE A 12 6.73 5.78 -23.43
N GLU A 13 6.80 6.56 -24.51
CA GLU A 13 7.15 7.98 -24.45
C GLU A 13 6.10 8.78 -23.64
N ILE A 14 4.81 8.51 -23.87
CA ILE A 14 3.72 9.12 -23.10
C ILE A 14 3.87 8.80 -21.61
N LYS A 15 4.15 7.55 -21.23
CA LYS A 15 4.38 7.19 -19.82
C LYS A 15 5.55 7.95 -19.21
N HIS A 16 6.65 8.10 -19.96
CA HIS A 16 7.80 8.87 -19.49
C HIS A 16 7.44 10.34 -19.27
N ARG A 17 6.75 10.98 -20.23
CA ARG A 17 6.30 12.38 -20.12
C ARG A 17 5.35 12.58 -18.94
N ILE A 18 4.45 11.62 -18.68
CA ILE A 18 3.58 11.65 -17.49
C ILE A 18 4.42 11.63 -16.21
N LYS A 19 5.38 10.70 -16.09
CA LYS A 19 6.26 10.61 -14.92
C LYS A 19 7.06 11.90 -14.72
N GLU A 20 7.57 12.51 -15.79
CA GLU A 20 8.30 13.77 -15.75
C GLU A 20 7.41 14.93 -15.26
N LYS A 21 6.20 15.08 -15.80
CA LYS A 21 5.26 16.13 -15.38
C LYS A 21 4.80 15.98 -13.93
N LEU A 22 4.61 14.75 -13.46
CA LEU A 22 4.33 14.48 -12.05
C LEU A 22 5.50 14.89 -11.14
N ASN A 23 6.74 14.60 -11.54
CA ASN A 23 7.94 15.01 -10.80
C ASN A 23 8.14 16.54 -10.80
N GLU A 24 7.89 17.19 -11.93
CA GLU A 24 7.92 18.67 -12.04
C GLU A 24 6.93 19.31 -11.06
N THR A 25 5.74 18.71 -10.91
CA THR A 25 4.74 19.17 -9.96
C THR A 25 5.25 19.12 -8.51
N VAL A 26 5.95 18.05 -8.12
CA VAL A 26 6.56 17.94 -6.78
C VAL A 26 7.64 19.01 -6.57
N HIS A 27 8.49 19.22 -7.58
CA HIS A 27 9.52 20.25 -7.55
C HIS A 27 8.91 21.66 -7.42
N ASN A 28 7.80 21.92 -8.10
CA ASN A 28 7.06 23.18 -8.00
C ASN A 28 6.57 23.43 -6.59
N PHE A 29 6.01 22.43 -5.90
CA PHE A 29 5.58 22.59 -4.51
C PHE A 29 6.74 22.90 -3.54
N ILE A 30 7.89 22.24 -3.71
CA ILE A 30 9.09 22.54 -2.90
C ILE A 30 9.56 23.96 -3.16
N THR A 31 9.56 24.39 -4.42
CA THR A 31 9.98 25.73 -4.86
C THR A 31 9.05 26.81 -4.33
N VAL A 32 7.73 26.60 -4.40
CA VAL A 32 6.74 27.49 -3.80
C VAL A 32 6.97 27.59 -2.30
N GLY A 33 7.16 26.46 -1.60
CA GLY A 33 7.47 26.45 -0.18
C GLY A 33 8.73 27.23 0.20
N TYR A 34 9.78 27.15 -0.63
CA TYR A 34 11.01 27.93 -0.47
C TYR A 34 10.76 29.44 -0.55
N TYR A 35 10.05 29.90 -1.58
CA TYR A 35 9.75 31.33 -1.74
C TYR A 35 8.79 31.86 -0.68
N LEU A 36 7.80 31.06 -0.26
CA LEU A 36 6.94 31.42 0.87
C LEU A 36 7.77 31.62 2.15
N LYS A 37 8.77 30.77 2.41
CA LYS A 37 9.71 30.97 3.52
C LYS A 37 10.55 32.23 3.38
N GLN A 38 11.06 32.54 2.18
CA GLN A 38 11.79 33.79 1.96
C GLN A 38 10.94 35.04 2.27
N VAL A 39 9.68 35.05 1.83
CA VAL A 39 8.75 36.15 2.10
C VAL A 39 8.42 36.25 3.59
N ARG A 40 8.15 35.10 4.23
CA ARG A 40 7.90 35.01 5.68
C ARG A 40 9.09 35.53 6.50
N ASP A 41 10.29 35.04 6.20
CA ASP A 41 11.50 35.31 6.96
C ASP A 41 12.01 36.75 6.75
N SER A 42 11.81 37.31 5.54
CA SER A 42 12.13 38.72 5.25
C SER A 42 11.07 39.69 5.78
N GLY A 43 9.86 39.22 6.08
CA GLY A 43 8.72 40.05 6.45
C GLY A 43 8.23 40.97 5.32
N ALA A 44 8.60 40.67 4.06
CA ALA A 44 8.30 41.53 2.91
C ALA A 44 6.79 41.75 2.71
N PHE A 45 5.97 40.75 3.03
CA PHE A 45 4.50 40.83 2.96
C PHE A 45 3.91 42.00 3.76
N ARG A 46 4.58 42.47 4.82
CA ARG A 46 4.12 43.63 5.61
C ARG A 46 4.24 44.94 4.83
N ARG A 47 5.16 45.03 3.87
CA ARG A 47 5.33 46.22 3.02
C ARG A 47 4.15 46.40 2.08
N ASP A 48 3.53 45.29 1.70
CA ASP A 48 2.34 45.26 0.84
C ASP A 48 1.03 45.39 1.65
N GLY A 49 1.14 45.58 2.97
CA GLY A 49 0.01 45.86 3.86
C GLY A 49 -0.62 44.62 4.52
N TYR A 50 -0.10 43.42 4.25
CA TYR A 50 -0.59 42.18 4.85
C TYR A 50 -0.13 42.04 6.30
N ARG A 51 -1.03 41.57 7.18
CA ARG A 51 -0.78 41.40 8.62
C ARG A 51 -0.08 40.09 8.93
N SER A 52 -0.30 39.07 8.10
CA SER A 52 0.27 37.74 8.28
C SER A 52 0.61 37.08 6.95
N MET A 53 1.38 35.99 7.03
CA MET A 53 1.77 35.22 5.85
C MET A 53 0.57 34.53 5.20
N GLU A 54 -0.41 34.12 6.01
CA GLU A 54 -1.65 33.48 5.57
C GLU A 54 -2.52 34.45 4.75
N GLU A 55 -2.63 35.69 5.20
CA GLU A 55 -3.36 36.74 4.49
C GLU A 55 -2.72 37.01 3.13
N PHE A 56 -1.40 37.16 3.08
CA PHE A 56 -0.63 37.32 1.85
C PHE A 56 -0.81 36.13 0.89
N ALA A 57 -0.65 34.89 1.40
CA ALA A 57 -0.77 33.70 0.56
C ALA A 57 -2.18 33.52 -0.02
N HIS A 58 -3.21 33.89 0.74
CA HIS A 58 -4.58 33.84 0.28
C HIS A 58 -4.88 34.94 -0.75
N ALA A 59 -4.51 36.19 -0.46
CA ALA A 59 -4.83 37.34 -1.29
C ALA A 59 -4.10 37.31 -2.65
N GLU A 60 -2.81 36.95 -2.69
CA GLU A 60 -2.01 36.97 -3.91
C GLU A 60 -2.14 35.69 -4.75
N TYR A 61 -2.30 34.53 -4.09
CA TYR A 61 -2.17 33.23 -4.74
C TYR A 61 -3.38 32.30 -4.53
N GLY A 62 -4.41 32.74 -3.80
CA GLY A 62 -5.57 31.91 -3.48
C GLY A 62 -5.27 30.71 -2.59
N LEU A 63 -4.09 30.67 -1.94
CA LEU A 63 -3.68 29.55 -1.10
C LEU A 63 -4.35 29.64 0.28
N SER A 64 -4.89 28.53 0.76
CA SER A 64 -5.32 28.45 2.16
C SER A 64 -4.11 28.50 3.10
N ALA A 65 -4.33 28.97 4.33
CA ALA A 65 -3.30 28.97 5.37
C ALA A 65 -2.66 27.58 5.55
N ALA A 66 -3.49 26.52 5.52
CA ALA A 66 -3.02 25.15 5.64
C ALA A 66 -2.17 24.69 4.45
N ALA A 67 -2.51 25.11 3.22
CA ALA A 67 -1.71 24.80 2.03
C ALA A 67 -0.36 25.53 2.07
N ALA A 68 -0.36 26.82 2.41
CA ALA A 68 0.86 27.61 2.55
C ALA A 68 1.80 27.03 3.62
N SER A 69 1.28 26.70 4.81
CA SER A 69 2.06 26.02 5.86
C SER A 69 2.65 24.71 5.34
N ARG A 70 1.82 23.87 4.71
CA ARG A 70 2.25 22.56 4.22
C ARG A 70 3.38 22.66 3.19
N PHE A 71 3.33 23.61 2.27
CA PHE A 71 4.43 23.81 1.31
C PHE A 71 5.72 24.23 2.01
N MET A 72 5.65 25.12 3.00
CA MET A 72 6.81 25.51 3.81
C MET A 72 7.36 24.34 4.64
N ASP A 73 6.50 23.49 5.20
CA ASP A 73 6.88 22.31 5.99
C ASP A 73 7.53 21.24 5.11
N ILE A 74 6.94 20.94 3.95
CA ILE A 74 7.52 20.04 2.93
C ILE A 74 8.89 20.53 2.52
N ASN A 75 9.04 21.84 2.28
CA ASN A 75 10.34 22.42 1.97
C ASN A 75 11.33 22.22 3.12
N THR A 76 10.92 22.48 4.35
CA THR A 76 11.79 22.37 5.53
C THR A 76 12.30 20.95 5.76
N GLU A 77 11.44 19.95 5.58
CA GLU A 77 11.79 18.55 5.84
C GLU A 77 12.51 17.88 4.67
N PHE A 78 12.06 18.13 3.43
CA PHE A 78 12.46 17.33 2.27
C PHE A 78 13.37 18.06 1.27
N SER A 79 13.59 19.37 1.41
CA SER A 79 14.55 20.10 0.56
C SER A 79 15.99 19.99 1.08
N LYS A 80 16.98 20.19 0.21
CA LYS A 80 18.39 20.25 0.59
C LYS A 80 18.61 21.32 1.67
N ASN A 81 19.28 20.94 2.76
CA ASN A 81 19.54 21.80 3.93
C ASN A 81 18.28 22.39 4.59
N GLY A 82 17.09 21.88 4.27
CA GLY A 82 15.83 22.35 4.82
C GLY A 82 15.43 23.77 4.42
N ASN A 83 16.05 24.36 3.40
CA ASN A 83 15.63 25.64 2.83
C ASN A 83 16.20 25.82 1.41
N SER A 84 15.77 24.97 0.47
CA SER A 84 16.24 25.01 -0.91
C SER A 84 15.10 24.74 -1.89
N ILE A 85 15.26 25.16 -3.15
CA ILE A 85 14.38 24.75 -4.25
C ILE A 85 14.60 23.28 -4.65
N GLU A 86 15.74 22.70 -4.28
CA GLU A 86 16.10 21.33 -4.64
C GLU A 86 15.65 20.33 -3.57
N ILE A 87 15.06 19.22 -4.01
CA ILE A 87 14.73 18.07 -3.15
C ILE A 87 16.00 17.31 -2.73
N LYS A 88 16.02 16.76 -1.51
CA LYS A 88 17.06 15.82 -1.08
C LYS A 88 17.04 14.58 -1.98
N GLU A 89 18.21 14.00 -2.25
CA GLU A 89 18.34 12.85 -3.14
C GLU A 89 17.53 11.64 -2.67
N ALA A 90 17.48 11.40 -1.36
CA ALA A 90 16.71 10.32 -0.75
C ALA A 90 15.19 10.36 -1.02
N TYR A 91 14.65 11.51 -1.43
CA TYR A 91 13.22 11.68 -1.72
C TYR A 91 12.94 11.95 -3.21
N ARG A 92 13.96 11.83 -4.07
CA ARG A 92 13.75 11.96 -5.52
C ARG A 92 12.79 10.88 -5.99
N GLY A 93 11.84 11.23 -6.86
CA GLY A 93 10.82 10.32 -7.38
C GLY A 93 9.59 10.15 -6.46
N PHE A 94 9.58 10.75 -5.27
CA PHE A 94 8.44 10.68 -4.38
C PHE A 94 7.34 11.63 -4.86
N ALA A 95 6.11 11.15 -4.92
CA ALA A 95 4.94 11.97 -5.22
C ALA A 95 4.61 12.95 -4.09
N TYR A 96 3.95 14.06 -4.42
CA TYR A 96 3.57 15.10 -3.44
C TYR A 96 2.68 14.55 -2.31
N SER A 97 1.67 13.75 -2.66
CA SER A 97 0.75 13.12 -1.68
C SER A 97 1.49 12.26 -0.66
N LYS A 98 2.57 11.59 -1.09
CA LYS A 98 3.45 10.81 -0.22
C LYS A 98 4.22 11.72 0.75
N LEU A 99 4.89 12.76 0.25
CA LEU A 99 5.62 13.72 1.08
C LEU A 99 4.72 14.40 2.12
N GLN A 100 3.49 14.74 1.72
CA GLN A 100 2.48 15.29 2.63
C GLN A 100 2.15 14.32 3.77
N GLU A 101 1.94 13.04 3.49
CA GLU A 101 1.64 12.05 4.54
C GLU A 101 2.86 11.79 5.43
N MET A 102 4.07 11.79 4.84
CA MET A 102 5.33 11.63 5.57
C MET A 102 5.62 12.73 6.59
N LEU A 103 5.12 13.95 6.40
CA LEU A 103 5.23 15.01 7.42
C LEU A 103 4.68 14.58 8.78
N THR A 104 3.65 13.73 8.77
CA THR A 104 2.94 13.26 9.96
C THR A 104 3.46 11.95 10.52
N VAL A 105 4.47 11.35 9.87
CA VAL A 105 5.17 10.14 10.35
C VAL A 105 6.34 10.56 11.23
N THR A 106 6.59 9.81 12.30
CA THR A 106 7.74 10.06 13.18
C THR A 106 9.06 9.94 12.41
N PRO A 107 10.11 10.73 12.75
CA PRO A 107 11.39 10.67 12.05
C PRO A 107 12.01 9.27 11.99
N ALA A 108 11.82 8.46 13.05
CA ALA A 108 12.27 7.08 13.10
C ALA A 108 11.57 6.23 12.02
N ASP A 109 10.25 6.30 11.93
CA ASP A 109 9.48 5.46 10.99
C ASP A 109 9.54 5.95 9.53
N ARG A 110 10.03 7.17 9.28
CA ARG A 110 10.22 7.69 7.90
C ARG A 110 11.20 6.85 7.10
N GLU A 111 12.13 6.14 7.73
CA GLU A 111 13.09 5.26 7.02
C GLU A 111 12.44 4.00 6.41
N LEU A 112 11.18 3.72 6.77
CA LEU A 112 10.39 2.61 6.23
C LEU A 112 9.70 3.00 4.91
N VAL A 113 9.73 4.28 4.53
CA VAL A 113 9.05 4.80 3.35
C VAL A 113 10.02 4.92 2.17
N THR A 114 9.72 4.23 1.08
CA THR A 114 10.50 4.23 -0.17
C THR A 114 9.70 4.82 -1.34
N GLU A 115 10.29 4.94 -2.54
CA GLU A 115 9.58 5.37 -3.77
C GLU A 115 8.40 4.43 -4.09
N HIS A 116 8.50 3.14 -3.74
CA HIS A 116 7.48 2.14 -4.00
C HIS A 116 6.41 2.05 -2.91
N THR A 117 6.66 2.59 -1.72
CA THR A 117 5.66 2.61 -0.63
C THR A 117 4.41 3.38 -1.05
N THR A 118 3.23 2.86 -0.79
CA THR A 118 1.96 3.53 -1.09
C THR A 118 1.53 4.46 0.05
N VAL A 119 0.61 5.39 -0.25
CA VAL A 119 -0.02 6.23 0.78
C VAL A 119 -0.76 5.38 1.82
N GLN A 120 -1.37 4.26 1.42
CA GLN A 120 -2.04 3.35 2.34
C GLN A 120 -1.07 2.71 3.33
N GLN A 121 0.11 2.28 2.87
CA GLN A 121 1.15 1.73 3.76
C GLN A 121 1.63 2.77 4.77
N ILE A 122 1.80 4.04 4.36
CA ILE A 122 2.13 5.15 5.28
C ILE A 122 1.02 5.36 6.32
N ARG A 123 -0.25 5.22 5.92
CA ARG A 123 -1.38 5.32 6.86
C ARG A 123 -1.41 4.18 7.86
N GLU A 124 -0.97 2.98 7.49
CA GLU A 124 -0.81 1.86 8.41
C GLU A 124 0.32 2.09 9.42
N ILE A 125 1.46 2.67 9.01
CA ILE A 125 2.51 3.12 9.95
C ILE A 125 1.90 4.07 10.98
N LYS A 126 1.19 5.11 10.52
CA LYS A 126 0.52 6.07 11.41
C LYS A 126 -0.53 5.43 12.31
N LYS A 127 -1.14 4.31 11.88
CA LYS A 127 -2.12 3.57 12.68
C LYS A 127 -1.43 2.79 13.78
N ALA A 128 -0.28 2.17 13.49
CA ALA A 128 0.56 1.54 14.51
C ALA A 128 1.02 2.58 15.56
N GLU A 129 1.58 3.72 15.14
CA GLU A 129 1.99 4.81 16.03
C GLU A 129 0.84 5.33 16.95
N ARG A 130 -0.39 5.34 16.44
CA ARG A 130 -1.57 5.74 17.23
C ARG A 130 -1.97 4.68 18.25
N GLU A 131 -1.87 3.41 17.90
CA GLU A 131 -2.19 2.30 18.80
C GLU A 131 -1.13 2.16 19.90
N GLU A 132 0.14 2.38 19.58
CA GLU A 132 1.24 2.45 20.55
C GLU A 132 0.99 3.52 21.61
N ARG A 133 0.73 4.75 21.17
CA ARG A 133 0.42 5.86 22.08
C ARG A 133 -0.77 5.57 22.98
N LYS A 134 -1.81 4.93 22.44
CA LYS A 134 -2.98 4.51 23.24
C LYS A 134 -2.60 3.44 24.27
N ALA A 135 -1.78 2.47 23.89
CA ALA A 135 -1.31 1.43 24.79
C ALA A 135 -0.43 2.01 25.91
N GLU A 136 0.46 2.97 25.59
CA GLU A 136 1.25 3.73 26.57
C GLU A 136 0.35 4.52 27.53
N GLU A 137 -0.63 5.26 27.01
CA GLU A 137 -1.58 6.03 27.82
C GLU A 137 -2.41 5.11 28.74
N GLU A 138 -2.81 3.93 28.26
CA GLU A 138 -3.55 2.95 29.06
C GLU A 138 -2.65 2.31 30.14
N ALA A 139 -1.40 1.97 29.80
CA ALA A 139 -0.42 1.48 30.77
C ALA A 139 -0.13 2.53 31.85
N ALA A 140 0.09 3.78 31.46
CA ALA A 140 0.31 4.89 32.38
C ALA A 140 -0.91 5.14 33.28
N ARG A 141 -2.14 5.00 32.77
CA ARG A 141 -3.37 5.07 33.58
C ARG A 141 -3.47 3.94 34.61
N LYS A 142 -3.03 2.73 34.26
CA LYS A 142 -3.00 1.57 35.17
C LYS A 142 -1.94 1.72 36.26
N ASP A 143 -0.85 2.44 35.97
CA ASP A 143 0.25 2.72 36.90
C ASP A 143 0.00 3.94 37.83
N LEU A 144 -1.13 4.65 37.68
CA LEU A 144 -1.47 5.74 38.61
C LEU A 144 -1.85 5.18 40.00
N PRO A 145 -1.22 5.63 41.10
CA PRO A 145 -1.56 5.20 42.45
C PRO A 145 -2.84 5.93 42.92
N LEU A 146 -4.00 5.50 42.45
CA LEU A 146 -5.30 5.91 43.00
C LEU A 146 -5.92 4.76 43.80
N LEU A 147 -5.80 4.88 45.12
CA LEU A 147 -6.56 4.19 46.18
C LEU A 147 -6.79 2.67 45.95
N ARG A 148 -5.77 1.86 46.23
CA ARG A 148 -6.00 0.48 46.69
C ARG A 148 -6.64 0.55 48.08
N THR A 149 -7.96 0.67 48.14
CA THR A 149 -8.73 0.20 49.30
C THR A 149 -9.13 -1.24 49.00
N GLU A 150 -8.38 -2.19 49.54
CA GLU A 150 -8.87 -3.40 50.22
C GLU A 150 -7.64 -4.21 50.70
N PRO A 151 -7.76 -4.91 51.84
CA PRO A 151 -6.63 -5.31 52.67
C PRO A 151 -5.94 -6.59 52.20
N ALA A 152 -4.76 -6.78 52.77
CA ALA A 152 -3.91 -7.94 52.61
C ALA A 152 -4.67 -9.28 52.75
N HIS A 153 -4.72 -10.05 51.66
CA HIS A 153 -4.83 -11.48 51.74
C HIS A 153 -3.47 -12.11 51.47
N THR A 154 -2.86 -12.57 52.56
CA THR A 154 -1.82 -13.59 52.58
C THR A 154 -2.38 -14.87 51.97
N GLY A 155 -1.76 -15.35 50.89
CA GLY A 155 -2.05 -16.63 50.27
C GLY A 155 -0.84 -17.11 49.52
N ASP A 156 -0.06 -17.98 50.18
CA ASP A 156 1.03 -18.75 49.60
C ASP A 156 0.58 -19.53 48.37
N GLY A 157 1.37 -19.41 47.31
CA GLY A 157 1.31 -20.27 46.13
C GLY A 157 2.39 -19.84 45.15
N PRO A 158 3.44 -20.64 44.91
CA PRO A 158 4.32 -20.40 43.79
C PRO A 158 3.60 -20.87 42.53
N GLU A 159 2.93 -19.96 41.83
CA GLU A 159 2.72 -20.16 40.40
C GLU A 159 4.06 -19.90 39.71
N PRO A 160 4.68 -20.90 39.07
CA PRO A 160 5.71 -20.58 38.10
C PRO A 160 5.02 -19.76 37.02
N ALA A 161 5.42 -18.49 36.91
CA ALA A 161 5.28 -17.76 35.66
C ALA A 161 5.78 -18.72 34.59
N ALA A 162 4.86 -19.18 33.73
CA ALA A 162 5.25 -19.80 32.49
C ALA A 162 6.21 -18.80 31.84
N GLU A 163 7.49 -19.15 31.85
CA GLU A 163 8.49 -18.54 30.99
C GLU A 163 7.95 -18.75 29.58
N ALA A 164 7.17 -17.78 29.09
CA ALA A 164 6.99 -17.61 27.68
C ALA A 164 8.41 -17.38 27.18
N GLU A 165 9.00 -18.40 26.56
CA GLU A 165 10.25 -18.24 25.85
C GLU A 165 10.16 -16.94 25.06
N PRO A 166 11.18 -16.08 25.06
CA PRO A 166 11.15 -14.84 24.30
C PRO A 166 11.09 -15.23 22.82
N THR A 167 9.89 -15.49 22.32
CA THR A 167 9.63 -15.83 20.94
C THR A 167 10.07 -14.61 20.17
N ASP A 168 11.09 -14.78 19.33
CA ASP A 168 11.68 -13.70 18.55
C ASP A 168 10.55 -12.88 17.91
N PRO A 169 10.46 -11.56 18.13
CA PRO A 169 9.41 -10.73 17.57
C PRO A 169 9.27 -10.93 16.05
N PHE A 170 10.40 -11.19 15.36
CA PHE A 170 10.41 -11.52 13.95
C PHE A 170 9.72 -12.85 13.64
N GLU A 171 10.03 -13.93 14.36
CA GLU A 171 9.38 -15.25 14.16
C GLU A 171 7.89 -15.19 14.47
N LYS A 172 7.49 -14.45 15.51
CA LYS A 172 6.08 -14.30 15.89
C LYS A 172 5.24 -13.68 14.76
N ILE A 173 5.70 -12.55 14.21
CA ILE A 173 4.97 -11.88 13.11
C ILE A 173 5.13 -12.62 11.78
N LEU A 174 6.28 -13.26 11.53
CA LEU A 174 6.50 -14.09 10.35
C LEU A 174 5.58 -15.33 10.34
N THR A 175 5.41 -15.98 11.50
CA THR A 175 4.44 -17.07 11.67
C THR A 175 3.02 -16.60 11.38
N ALA A 176 2.63 -15.42 11.87
CA ALA A 176 1.33 -14.85 11.59
C ALA A 176 1.15 -14.55 10.08
N PHE A 177 2.20 -14.02 9.43
CA PHE A 177 2.22 -13.76 7.99
C PHE A 177 2.01 -15.03 7.17
N TRP A 178 2.72 -16.12 7.50
CA TRP A 178 2.61 -17.40 6.78
C TRP A 178 1.28 -18.14 6.98
N ARG A 179 0.63 -17.94 8.13
CA ARG A 179 -0.67 -18.57 8.43
C ARG A 179 -1.83 -17.97 7.64
N GLU A 180 -1.68 -16.75 7.13
CA GLU A 180 -2.71 -16.14 6.29
C GLU A 180 -2.88 -16.89 4.98
N GLY A 181 -4.14 -17.13 4.61
CA GLY A 181 -4.48 -18.03 3.49
C GLY A 181 -3.79 -17.68 2.18
N GLU A 182 -3.57 -16.40 1.91
CA GLU A 182 -2.88 -15.91 0.70
C GLU A 182 -1.38 -16.26 0.66
N ASN A 183 -0.75 -16.52 1.81
CA ASN A 183 0.68 -16.81 1.89
C ASN A 183 0.99 -18.28 2.17
N ARG A 184 -0.01 -19.15 2.36
CA ARG A 184 0.21 -20.58 2.68
C ARG A 184 0.93 -21.35 1.57
N GLU A 185 0.56 -21.10 0.31
CA GLU A 185 1.23 -21.72 -0.82
C GLU A 185 2.70 -21.27 -0.92
N LEU A 186 2.93 -19.98 -0.69
CA LEU A 186 4.27 -19.42 -0.67
C LEU A 186 5.10 -19.95 0.51
N HIS A 187 4.46 -20.15 1.67
CA HIS A 187 5.06 -20.79 2.84
C HIS A 187 5.54 -22.20 2.52
N ALA A 188 4.71 -23.03 1.89
CA ALA A 188 5.08 -24.40 1.51
C ALA A 188 6.26 -24.42 0.51
N LYS A 189 6.29 -23.50 -0.45
CA LYS A 189 7.40 -23.35 -1.40
C LYS A 189 8.69 -22.87 -0.71
N ALA A 190 8.58 -21.96 0.26
CA ALA A 190 9.71 -21.48 1.06
C ALA A 190 10.27 -22.58 1.97
N ALA A 191 9.40 -23.28 2.71
CA ALA A 191 9.76 -24.34 3.65
C ALA A 191 10.36 -25.58 2.95
N SER A 192 9.97 -25.86 1.71
CA SER A 192 10.57 -26.94 0.91
C SER A 192 12.00 -26.65 0.44
N GLY A 193 12.54 -25.45 0.69
CA GLY A 193 13.89 -25.05 0.28
C GLY A 193 14.04 -24.87 -1.23
N THR A 194 12.92 -24.78 -1.96
CA THR A 194 12.91 -24.74 -3.43
C THR A 194 13.06 -23.33 -3.99
N LEU A 195 12.91 -22.31 -3.13
CA LEU A 195 12.97 -20.89 -3.51
C LEU A 195 14.33 -20.29 -3.15
N THR A 196 14.89 -19.51 -4.08
CA THR A 196 16.03 -18.65 -3.78
C THR A 196 15.56 -17.32 -3.19
N PRO A 197 16.44 -16.57 -2.50
CA PRO A 197 16.14 -15.24 -1.96
C PRO A 197 15.51 -14.28 -2.99
N GLU A 198 15.98 -14.31 -4.24
CA GLU A 198 15.48 -13.44 -5.31
C GLU A 198 14.04 -13.79 -5.70
N ILE A 199 13.74 -15.08 -5.82
CA ILE A 199 12.40 -15.53 -6.21
C ILE A 199 11.40 -15.19 -5.10
N ILE A 200 11.74 -15.48 -3.84
CA ILE A 200 10.82 -15.19 -2.74
C ILE A 200 10.60 -13.67 -2.55
N ALA A 201 11.62 -12.84 -2.80
CA ALA A 201 11.47 -11.39 -2.79
C ALA A 201 10.47 -10.91 -3.85
N GLU A 202 10.55 -11.45 -5.07
CA GLU A 202 9.65 -11.07 -6.17
C GLU A 202 8.22 -11.59 -5.96
N GLU A 203 8.07 -12.81 -5.42
CA GLU A 203 6.76 -13.40 -5.10
C GLU A 203 6.05 -12.67 -3.95
N ILE A 204 6.80 -12.23 -2.92
CA ILE A 204 6.22 -11.43 -1.82
C ILE A 204 5.92 -9.99 -2.28
N CYS A 205 6.80 -9.39 -3.09
CA CYS A 205 6.77 -7.97 -3.46
C CYS A 205 6.75 -7.69 -4.96
N PRO A 206 5.75 -8.17 -5.72
CA PRO A 206 5.71 -7.96 -7.17
C PRO A 206 5.60 -6.48 -7.57
N SER A 207 5.09 -5.63 -6.67
CA SER A 207 4.94 -4.17 -6.86
C SER A 207 6.11 -3.35 -6.30
N GLY A 208 7.17 -4.00 -5.81
CA GLY A 208 8.37 -3.36 -5.24
C GLY A 208 8.27 -3.00 -3.75
N SER A 209 7.10 -3.11 -3.11
CA SER A 209 7.01 -3.13 -1.65
C SER A 209 5.71 -3.76 -1.15
N ARG A 210 5.78 -4.49 -0.04
CA ARG A 210 4.62 -5.03 0.68
C ARG A 210 4.77 -4.77 2.17
N THR A 211 3.65 -4.57 2.86
CA THR A 211 3.65 -4.44 4.32
C THR A 211 2.67 -5.42 4.92
N TYR A 212 3.09 -6.07 6.00
CA TYR A 212 2.23 -6.90 6.83
C TYR A 212 2.19 -6.34 8.25
N ARG A 213 1.03 -6.40 8.90
CA ARG A 213 0.84 -5.80 10.21
C ARG A 213 0.07 -6.73 11.14
N LYS A 214 0.61 -6.93 12.34
CA LYS A 214 -0.04 -7.68 13.42
C LYS A 214 0.06 -6.92 14.73
N GLY A 215 -1.00 -6.18 15.07
CA GLY A 215 -1.01 -5.29 16.23
C GLY A 215 -0.11 -4.07 16.02
N THR A 216 0.89 -3.90 16.88
CA THR A 216 1.91 -2.83 16.81
C THR A 216 3.10 -3.21 15.93
N ASP A 217 3.34 -4.51 15.74
CA ASP A 217 4.45 -5.01 14.93
C ASP A 217 4.09 -4.96 13.43
N MET A 218 5.05 -4.52 12.63
CA MET A 218 4.91 -4.40 11.17
C MET A 218 6.13 -4.97 10.46
N LEU A 219 5.89 -5.82 9.46
CA LEU A 219 6.88 -6.26 8.49
C LEU A 219 6.78 -5.42 7.23
N PHE A 220 7.92 -4.96 6.74
CA PHE A 220 8.09 -4.28 5.47
C PHE A 220 8.98 -5.15 4.60
N PHE A 221 8.48 -5.51 3.44
CA PHE A 221 9.20 -6.26 2.44
C PHE A 221 9.51 -5.32 1.27
N TYR A 222 10.77 -5.30 0.84
CA TYR A 222 11.25 -4.51 -0.30
C TYR A 222 11.81 -5.44 -1.38
N ASP A 223 12.49 -4.87 -2.38
CA ASP A 223 13.28 -5.66 -3.32
C ASP A 223 14.44 -6.40 -2.62
N ILE A 224 15.15 -7.24 -3.38
CA ILE A 224 16.24 -8.06 -2.86
C ILE A 224 17.33 -7.22 -2.19
N ASP A 225 17.61 -6.03 -2.72
CA ASP A 225 18.63 -5.11 -2.22
C ASP A 225 18.17 -4.37 -0.95
N GLY A 226 16.88 -4.03 -0.85
CA GLY A 226 16.26 -3.40 0.31
C GLY A 226 15.96 -4.37 1.46
N GLY A 227 15.80 -5.66 1.15
CA GLY A 227 15.54 -6.71 2.11
C GLY A 227 14.21 -6.54 2.84
N ILE A 228 14.22 -6.84 4.14
CA ILE A 228 13.03 -6.85 5.00
C ILE A 228 13.32 -5.99 6.22
N LYS A 229 12.36 -5.16 6.64
CA LYS A 229 12.44 -4.42 7.90
C LYS A 229 11.29 -4.83 8.82
N LEU A 230 11.62 -5.20 10.04
CA LEU A 230 10.67 -5.35 11.13
C LEU A 230 10.65 -4.05 11.93
N ARG A 231 9.48 -3.43 12.02
CA ARG A 231 9.20 -2.40 13.01
C ARG A 231 8.49 -3.08 14.18
N SER A 232 9.17 -3.19 15.31
CA SER A 232 8.61 -3.73 16.55
C SER A 232 8.53 -2.63 17.61
N TYR A 233 7.61 -2.76 18.55
CA TYR A 233 7.50 -1.81 19.65
C TYR A 233 8.00 -2.46 20.94
N ALA A 234 9.17 -2.02 21.41
CA ALA A 234 9.81 -2.56 22.61
C ALA A 234 10.32 -1.43 23.51
N GLY A 235 9.97 -1.48 24.79
CA GLY A 235 10.55 -0.58 25.80
C GLY A 235 10.19 0.91 25.67
N GLY A 236 9.03 1.25 25.11
CA GLY A 236 8.58 2.65 25.01
C GLY A 236 8.91 3.35 23.69
N SER A 237 9.54 2.65 22.73
CA SER A 237 9.95 3.22 21.45
C SER A 237 9.89 2.20 20.31
N PRO A 238 9.62 2.62 19.06
CA PRO A 238 9.75 1.74 17.91
C PRO A 238 11.22 1.38 17.67
N VAL A 239 11.47 0.09 17.42
CA VAL A 239 12.76 -0.46 17.03
C VAL A 239 12.61 -1.05 15.63
N ILE A 240 13.46 -0.59 14.71
CA ILE A 240 13.49 -1.09 13.34
C ILE A 240 14.71 -2.01 13.19
N THR A 241 14.46 -3.26 12.83
CA THR A 241 15.48 -4.28 12.59
C THR A 241 15.43 -4.73 11.14
N GLN A 242 16.57 -4.75 10.47
CA GLN A 242 16.68 -5.19 9.08
C GLN A 242 17.08 -6.67 8.99
N TYR A 243 16.49 -7.37 8.03
CA TYR A 243 16.74 -8.77 7.71
C TYR A 243 16.95 -8.96 6.20
N SER A 244 17.70 -9.99 5.83
CA SER A 244 17.80 -10.45 4.44
C SER A 244 16.70 -11.47 4.12
N TYR A 245 16.48 -11.70 2.82
CA TYR A 245 15.61 -12.79 2.37
C TYR A 245 16.20 -14.18 2.66
N GLU A 246 17.52 -14.31 2.81
CA GLU A 246 18.16 -15.53 3.31
C GLU A 246 17.74 -15.82 4.74
N GLN A 247 17.81 -14.82 5.62
CA GLN A 247 17.37 -14.94 7.01
C GLN A 247 15.86 -15.26 7.10
N LEU A 248 15.03 -14.69 6.21
CA LEU A 248 13.63 -15.07 6.13
C LEU A 248 13.47 -16.56 5.78
N LEU A 249 14.20 -17.08 4.79
CA LEU A 249 14.12 -18.49 4.40
C LEU A 249 14.59 -19.42 5.53
N GLU A 250 15.70 -19.08 6.20
CA GLU A 250 16.21 -19.82 7.35
C GLU A 250 15.19 -19.90 8.49
N ARG A 251 14.58 -18.76 8.84
CA ARG A 251 13.55 -18.70 9.90
C ARG A 251 12.26 -19.38 9.49
N THR A 252 11.93 -19.36 8.19
CA THR A 252 10.74 -20.02 7.65
C THR A 252 10.86 -21.54 7.70
N ALA A 253 12.06 -22.10 7.49
CA ALA A 253 12.28 -23.54 7.60
C ALA A 253 12.03 -24.09 9.03
N GLY A 254 12.14 -23.25 10.06
CA GLY A 254 11.82 -23.59 11.45
C GLY A 254 10.34 -23.47 11.83
N ILE A 255 9.50 -22.91 10.95
CA ILE A 255 8.06 -22.76 11.17
C ILE A 255 7.37 -23.97 10.53
N GLU A 256 6.62 -24.74 11.32
CA GLU A 256 5.85 -25.86 10.78
C GLU A 256 4.87 -25.35 9.72
N ALA A 257 5.10 -25.72 8.46
CA ALA A 257 4.10 -25.56 7.42
C ALA A 257 2.96 -26.53 7.75
N ASP A 258 1.78 -25.98 8.07
CA ASP A 258 0.57 -26.77 8.30
C ASP A 258 0.41 -27.73 7.10
N ALA A 259 0.77 -29.00 7.30
CA ALA A 259 0.56 -30.05 6.31
C ALA A 259 -0.94 -30.13 6.07
N GLU A 260 -1.35 -30.19 4.80
CA GLU A 260 -2.75 -30.27 4.40
C GLU A 260 -3.54 -31.25 5.29
N GLY A 261 -4.45 -30.73 6.11
CA GLY A 261 -5.35 -31.60 6.89
C GLY A 261 -5.89 -31.01 8.19
N ASN A 262 -6.67 -29.92 8.15
CA ASN A 262 -7.98 -29.87 8.83
C ASN A 262 -8.75 -28.59 8.45
N GLY A 263 -9.55 -28.67 7.39
CA GLY A 263 -10.51 -27.62 7.00
C GLY A 263 -11.74 -27.53 7.92
N GLN A 264 -11.68 -28.03 9.14
CA GLN A 264 -12.80 -28.07 10.08
C GLN A 264 -12.31 -27.75 11.49
N GLN A 265 -12.04 -26.47 11.77
CA GLN A 265 -12.07 -25.98 13.16
C GLN A 265 -12.21 -24.44 13.28
N GLU A 266 -12.04 -23.66 12.21
CA GLU A 266 -12.32 -22.20 12.25
C GLU A 266 -13.75 -21.82 11.80
N ALA A 267 -14.57 -22.78 11.37
CA ALA A 267 -15.99 -22.53 11.05
C ALA A 267 -16.91 -22.47 12.29
N GLU A 268 -16.49 -23.01 13.44
CA GLU A 268 -17.34 -23.09 14.65
C GLU A 268 -17.28 -21.86 15.57
N GLN A 269 -16.35 -20.93 15.34
CA GLN A 269 -16.28 -19.70 16.14
C GLN A 269 -16.99 -18.50 15.47
N ARG A 270 -17.25 -18.55 14.14
CA ARG A 270 -18.06 -17.54 13.44
C ARG A 270 -19.58 -17.80 13.50
N GLY A 271 -20.00 -18.98 13.98
CA GLY A 271 -21.40 -19.35 14.09
C GLY A 271 -22.10 -18.93 15.39
N LYS A 272 -21.37 -18.44 16.40
CA LYS A 272 -21.95 -18.10 17.71
C LYS A 272 -22.29 -16.62 17.91
N ASP A 273 -21.80 -15.73 17.06
CA ASP A 273 -22.10 -14.28 17.14
C ASP A 273 -23.31 -13.87 16.26
N ALA A 274 -23.88 -14.79 15.50
CA ALA A 274 -25.07 -14.56 14.66
C ALA A 274 -26.35 -15.23 15.20
N ALA A 275 -26.28 -15.95 16.32
CA ALA A 275 -27.41 -16.60 16.98
C ALA A 275 -27.94 -15.75 18.14
N GLY A 276 -28.28 -14.50 17.85
CA GLY A 276 -28.90 -13.61 18.80
C GLY A 276 -29.46 -12.42 18.04
N LEU A 277 -30.64 -12.61 17.46
CA LEU A 277 -31.68 -11.60 17.17
C LEU A 277 -32.51 -12.08 15.98
N HIS A 278 -33.56 -12.85 16.26
CA HIS A 278 -34.89 -12.88 15.61
C HIS A 278 -35.72 -13.83 16.49
N ALA A 279 -36.94 -13.57 16.95
CA ALA A 279 -38.02 -12.82 16.34
C ALA A 279 -39.06 -12.43 17.40
N GLU A 280 -39.85 -11.39 17.14
CA GLU A 280 -41.30 -11.54 17.22
C GLU A 280 -42.00 -10.60 16.22
N GLU A 281 -42.72 -11.26 15.31
CA GLU A 281 -43.79 -10.82 14.41
C GLU A 281 -45.03 -10.41 15.26
N ALA A 282 -46.08 -9.65 14.88
CA ALA A 282 -46.63 -9.23 13.60
C ALA A 282 -47.80 -8.22 13.81
N VAL A 283 -48.18 -7.51 12.72
CA VAL A 283 -49.58 -7.20 12.27
C VAL A 283 -50.34 -5.92 12.74
N ALA A 284 -50.68 -5.12 11.70
CA ALA A 284 -51.88 -4.29 11.38
C ALA A 284 -52.20 -2.89 11.99
N THR A 285 -52.29 -1.93 11.06
CA THR A 285 -52.87 -0.56 10.92
C THR A 285 -54.29 -0.28 11.50
N PRO A 286 -54.90 0.94 11.38
CA PRO A 286 -54.41 2.33 11.17
C PRO A 286 -55.12 3.41 12.04
N GLN A 287 -54.64 4.67 12.12
CA GLN A 287 -55.53 5.87 12.22
C GLN A 287 -54.83 7.25 12.04
N ASN A 288 -55.34 7.98 11.04
CA ASN A 288 -55.71 9.41 10.97
C ASN A 288 -54.83 10.56 11.56
N GLY A 289 -54.38 11.43 10.64
CA GLY A 289 -54.77 12.85 10.59
C GLY A 289 -53.89 13.87 11.33
N LEU A 290 -53.23 14.80 10.60
CA LEU A 290 -53.75 16.16 10.38
C LEU A 290 -52.87 16.97 9.40
N ARG A 291 -53.54 17.65 8.47
CA ARG A 291 -53.03 18.65 7.52
C ARG A 291 -52.52 19.92 8.22
N LYS A 292 -51.54 20.60 7.59
CA LYS A 292 -51.71 22.00 7.15
C LYS A 292 -50.75 22.40 6.03
N GLN A 293 -51.33 22.82 4.91
CA GLN A 293 -50.72 23.62 3.84
C GLN A 293 -50.76 25.11 4.21
N THR A 294 -49.87 25.91 3.63
CA THR A 294 -50.07 27.25 3.01
C THR A 294 -48.69 27.68 2.48
N ASP A 295 -48.38 27.61 1.19
CA ASP A 295 -48.69 28.54 0.08
C ASP A 295 -48.25 30.00 0.32
N GLU A 296 -47.14 30.41 -0.33
CA GLU A 296 -47.12 31.32 -1.50
C GLU A 296 -45.73 32.00 -1.70
N SER A 297 -45.30 32.02 -2.95
CA SER A 297 -44.22 32.84 -3.52
C SER A 297 -44.84 34.15 -4.09
N PRO A 298 -44.11 35.26 -4.38
CA PRO A 298 -43.26 35.28 -5.59
C PRO A 298 -42.04 36.24 -5.61
N GLY A 299 -40.96 35.75 -6.21
CA GLY A 299 -40.24 36.34 -7.36
C GLY A 299 -39.53 37.71 -7.27
N LYS A 300 -38.19 37.70 -7.42
CA LYS A 300 -37.47 38.56 -8.39
C LYS A 300 -36.05 38.04 -8.69
N SER A 301 -35.76 37.82 -9.97
CA SER A 301 -34.44 37.53 -10.55
C SER A 301 -33.47 38.71 -10.43
N VAL A 302 -32.16 38.45 -10.40
CA VAL A 302 -31.16 38.83 -11.44
C VAL A 302 -29.78 38.17 -11.12
N ASN A 303 -29.14 37.67 -12.18
CA ASN A 303 -27.81 37.05 -12.33
C ASN A 303 -26.63 37.60 -11.50
N SER A 304 -25.77 36.68 -11.04
CA SER A 304 -24.30 36.82 -11.08
C SER A 304 -23.63 35.44 -11.15
N GLY A 305 -22.47 35.40 -11.79
CA GLY A 305 -21.82 34.21 -12.34
C GLY A 305 -21.41 33.15 -11.32
N THR A 306 -21.50 31.91 -11.78
CA THR A 306 -21.15 30.68 -11.08
C THR A 306 -19.65 30.60 -10.79
N GLU A 307 -19.34 30.52 -9.51
CA GLU A 307 -18.08 30.02 -8.93
C GLU A 307 -17.83 28.56 -9.38
N PRO A 308 -16.59 28.14 -9.67
CA PRO A 308 -16.24 26.74 -9.57
C PRO A 308 -15.86 26.44 -8.11
N ALA A 309 -16.70 25.63 -7.47
CA ALA A 309 -16.40 25.02 -6.19
C ALA A 309 -15.23 24.03 -6.33
N ASP A 310 -14.20 24.29 -5.54
CA ASP A 310 -13.12 23.37 -5.20
C ASP A 310 -13.72 22.12 -4.52
N ASN A 311 -13.67 20.99 -5.23
CA ASN A 311 -14.00 19.68 -4.70
C ASN A 311 -13.08 18.65 -5.35
N GLY A 312 -11.87 18.53 -4.78
CA GLY A 312 -10.93 17.46 -5.11
C GLY A 312 -11.38 16.12 -4.55
N THR A 313 -12.35 15.49 -5.19
CA THR A 313 -12.67 14.06 -5.06
C THR A 313 -12.46 13.40 -6.42
N GLU A 314 -11.25 12.87 -6.65
CA GLU A 314 -11.04 11.94 -7.75
C GLU A 314 -11.64 10.58 -7.37
N THR A 315 -12.82 10.32 -7.93
CA THR A 315 -13.37 8.98 -8.08
C THR A 315 -12.53 8.22 -9.10
N VAL A 316 -11.80 7.20 -8.63
CA VAL A 316 -11.19 6.20 -9.51
C VAL A 316 -12.32 5.43 -10.19
N THR A 317 -12.62 5.80 -11.43
CA THR A 317 -13.40 4.96 -12.34
C THR A 317 -12.54 3.75 -12.69
N GLY A 318 -12.82 2.63 -12.02
CA GLY A 318 -12.32 1.34 -12.44
C GLY A 318 -12.84 1.02 -13.83
N ASP A 319 -11.92 0.85 -14.78
CA ASP A 319 -12.21 0.28 -16.08
C ASP A 319 -12.77 -1.13 -15.88
N LYS A 320 -14.09 -1.22 -16.00
CA LYS A 320 -14.78 -2.49 -16.19
C LYS A 320 -14.33 -3.03 -17.55
N HIS A 321 -13.40 -3.97 -17.53
CA HIS A 321 -13.26 -4.89 -18.64
C HIS A 321 -14.62 -5.54 -18.89
N ARG A 322 -15.13 -5.34 -20.09
CA ARG A 322 -16.39 -5.89 -20.55
C ARG A 322 -16.24 -7.40 -20.68
N GLU A 323 -16.94 -8.13 -19.82
CA GLU A 323 -17.16 -9.57 -19.98
C GLU A 323 -17.80 -9.85 -21.34
N PRO A 324 -17.31 -10.84 -22.11
CA PRO A 324 -18.15 -11.52 -23.07
C PRO A 324 -19.08 -12.46 -22.31
N ASP A 325 -20.37 -12.12 -22.36
CA ASP A 325 -21.46 -12.82 -21.70
C ASP A 325 -21.72 -14.21 -22.33
N GLY A 326 -21.78 -15.22 -21.47
CA GLY A 326 -22.80 -16.27 -21.50
C GLY A 326 -22.74 -17.36 -22.58
N GLY A 327 -21.95 -18.41 -22.35
CA GLY A 327 -22.14 -19.72 -23.00
C GLY A 327 -21.64 -20.86 -22.13
N SER A 328 -22.54 -21.53 -21.40
CA SER A 328 -22.25 -22.62 -20.45
C SER A 328 -21.32 -23.70 -21.00
N ARG A 329 -20.31 -24.15 -20.21
CA ARG A 329 -20.02 -25.58 -19.91
C ARG A 329 -18.66 -25.78 -19.19
N LYS A 330 -18.76 -26.44 -18.02
CA LYS A 330 -17.96 -27.55 -17.47
C LYS A 330 -16.43 -27.41 -17.25
N ASP A 331 -16.07 -27.65 -15.99
CA ASP A 331 -14.82 -28.21 -15.43
C ASP A 331 -13.75 -28.70 -16.42
N GLY A 332 -12.53 -28.19 -16.24
CA GLY A 332 -11.28 -28.71 -16.80
C GLY A 332 -10.61 -27.79 -17.82
N ASN A 333 -9.96 -26.71 -17.38
CA ASN A 333 -9.22 -25.82 -18.29
C ASN A 333 -7.78 -26.34 -18.51
N GLU A 334 -7.62 -27.37 -19.36
CA GLU A 334 -6.39 -27.55 -20.12
C GLU A 334 -6.34 -26.48 -21.21
N TYR A 335 -5.25 -25.68 -21.25
CA TYR A 335 -5.01 -24.74 -22.33
C TYR A 335 -4.94 -25.48 -23.67
N THR A 336 -5.52 -24.91 -24.73
CA THR A 336 -5.44 -25.53 -26.05
C THR A 336 -4.02 -25.47 -26.62
N ASP A 337 -3.66 -26.43 -27.46
CA ASP A 337 -2.35 -26.46 -28.12
C ASP A 337 -2.04 -25.16 -28.88
N GLU A 338 -3.06 -24.55 -29.49
CA GLU A 338 -2.96 -23.27 -30.21
C GLU A 338 -2.62 -22.11 -29.27
N GLU A 339 -3.25 -22.03 -28.10
CA GLU A 339 -2.98 -21.00 -27.08
C GLU A 339 -1.58 -21.14 -26.50
N ILE A 340 -1.13 -22.38 -26.27
CA ILE A 340 0.22 -22.67 -25.79
C ILE A 340 1.27 -22.28 -26.85
N LYS A 341 1.04 -22.62 -28.13
CA LYS A 341 1.91 -22.20 -29.23
C LYS A 341 1.99 -20.67 -29.35
N ASN A 342 0.85 -19.99 -29.27
CA ASN A 342 0.79 -18.53 -29.32
C ASN A 342 1.55 -17.89 -28.15
N ALA A 343 1.43 -18.45 -26.94
CA ALA A 343 2.17 -17.99 -25.77
C ALA A 343 3.68 -18.18 -25.93
N ILE A 344 4.12 -19.37 -26.40
CA ILE A 344 5.55 -19.64 -26.67
C ILE A 344 6.09 -18.61 -27.66
N ASN A 345 5.39 -18.39 -28.78
CA ASN A 345 5.85 -17.47 -29.81
C ASN A 345 5.90 -16.01 -29.31
N TYR A 346 4.90 -15.57 -28.56
CA TYR A 346 4.87 -14.23 -27.95
C TYR A 346 6.08 -14.01 -27.03
N PHE A 347 6.32 -14.92 -26.08
CA PHE A 347 7.42 -14.77 -25.12
C PHE A 347 8.79 -14.90 -25.79
N ASP A 348 8.93 -15.74 -26.83
CA ASP A 348 10.17 -15.90 -27.58
C ASP A 348 10.51 -14.64 -28.41
N ILE A 349 9.52 -14.03 -29.06
CA ILE A 349 9.67 -12.76 -29.78
C ILE A 349 10.03 -11.62 -28.81
N GLU A 350 9.30 -11.48 -27.70
CA GLU A 350 9.56 -10.41 -26.72
C GLU A 350 10.91 -10.60 -26.01
N TYR A 351 11.31 -11.84 -25.70
CA TYR A 351 12.64 -12.13 -25.16
C TYR A 351 13.76 -11.80 -26.16
N SER A 352 13.60 -12.20 -27.42
CA SER A 352 14.58 -11.95 -28.50
C SER A 352 14.71 -10.47 -28.84
N ARG A 353 13.60 -9.72 -28.85
CA ARG A 353 13.57 -8.26 -29.02
C ARG A 353 14.40 -7.56 -27.95
N MET A 354 14.32 -8.05 -26.71
CA MET A 354 15.03 -7.48 -25.55
C MET A 354 16.52 -7.85 -25.52
N LEU A 355 16.92 -8.99 -26.09
CA LEU A 355 18.33 -9.38 -26.25
C LEU A 355 19.09 -8.42 -27.19
N GLY A 356 18.45 -7.95 -28.26
CA GLY A 356 19.06 -7.01 -29.22
C GLY A 356 19.32 -5.59 -28.66
N LEU A 357 18.70 -5.23 -27.54
CA LEU A 357 18.81 -3.91 -26.91
C LEU A 357 19.90 -3.82 -25.83
N HIS A 358 20.61 -4.92 -25.52
CA HIS A 358 21.63 -4.99 -24.46
C HIS A 358 21.15 -4.47 -23.09
N GLN A 359 19.85 -4.63 -22.82
CA GLN A 359 19.21 -4.22 -21.58
C GLN A 359 18.91 -5.44 -20.72
N ASP A 360 19.78 -5.76 -19.75
CA ASP A 360 19.55 -6.81 -18.75
C ASP A 360 18.50 -6.35 -17.71
N THR A 361 17.25 -6.34 -18.14
CA THR A 361 16.10 -5.86 -17.36
C THR A 361 15.36 -7.01 -16.70
N ALA A 362 14.73 -6.75 -15.55
CA ALA A 362 13.86 -7.72 -14.87
C ALA A 362 12.80 -8.30 -15.82
N LYS A 363 12.26 -7.46 -16.71
CA LYS A 363 11.29 -7.86 -17.73
C LYS A 363 11.85 -8.90 -18.72
N GLN A 364 13.11 -8.76 -19.15
CA GLN A 364 13.77 -9.73 -20.02
C GLN A 364 13.96 -11.08 -19.30
N ARG A 365 14.37 -11.06 -18.03
CA ARG A 365 14.52 -12.28 -17.22
C ARG A 365 13.18 -12.97 -16.99
N ASN A 366 12.12 -12.21 -16.72
CA ASN A 366 10.77 -12.73 -16.50
C ASN A 366 10.19 -13.38 -17.77
N TYR A 367 10.44 -12.81 -18.95
CA TYR A 367 10.08 -13.45 -20.21
C TYR A 367 10.86 -14.75 -20.47
N LYS A 368 12.16 -14.78 -20.14
CA LYS A 368 12.96 -16.01 -20.22
C LYS A 368 12.43 -17.12 -19.30
N ILE A 369 12.07 -16.76 -18.07
CA ILE A 369 11.53 -17.69 -17.07
C ILE A 369 10.16 -18.20 -17.51
N ALA A 370 9.25 -17.31 -17.93
CA ALA A 370 7.92 -17.67 -18.42
C ALA A 370 8.01 -18.62 -19.63
N LEU A 371 8.86 -18.30 -20.61
CA LEU A 371 9.13 -19.17 -21.76
C LEU A 371 9.66 -20.55 -21.32
N GLY A 372 10.58 -20.57 -20.36
CA GLY A 372 11.12 -21.81 -19.80
C GLY A 372 10.08 -22.67 -19.08
N CYS A 373 9.18 -22.05 -18.32
CA CYS A 373 8.09 -22.74 -17.62
C CYS A 373 7.09 -23.33 -18.60
N ILE A 374 6.64 -22.56 -19.59
CA ILE A 374 5.68 -23.03 -20.60
C ILE A 374 6.27 -24.20 -21.40
N ARG A 375 7.52 -24.07 -21.86
CA ARG A 375 8.23 -25.14 -22.58
C ARG A 375 8.41 -26.40 -21.72
N ARG A 376 8.61 -26.25 -20.41
CA ARG A 376 8.78 -27.40 -19.49
C ARG A 376 7.46 -28.12 -19.23
N CYS A 377 6.37 -27.37 -19.06
CA CYS A 377 5.03 -27.93 -18.81
C CYS A 377 4.41 -28.53 -20.08
N HIS A 378 4.71 -27.99 -21.25
CA HIS A 378 4.11 -28.39 -22.54
C HIS A 378 5.16 -28.80 -23.59
N LYS A 379 6.05 -29.74 -23.23
CA LYS A 379 7.19 -30.15 -24.06
C LYS A 379 6.83 -30.56 -25.49
N ASN A 380 5.80 -31.40 -25.65
CA ASN A 380 5.40 -31.90 -26.98
C ASN A 380 4.94 -30.77 -27.92
N ILE A 381 4.24 -29.78 -27.37
CA ILE A 381 3.72 -28.63 -28.12
C ILE A 381 4.85 -27.64 -28.43
N ALA A 382 5.76 -27.43 -27.49
CA ALA A 382 6.97 -26.63 -27.70
C ALA A 382 7.87 -27.20 -28.81
N GLU A 383 8.09 -28.52 -28.84
CA GLU A 383 8.86 -29.19 -29.91
C GLU A 383 8.18 -29.10 -31.28
N GLN A 384 6.85 -28.98 -31.31
CA GLN A 384 6.10 -28.78 -32.55
C GLN A 384 6.19 -27.32 -33.02
N ALA A 385 6.08 -26.35 -32.09
CA ALA A 385 6.27 -24.93 -32.38
C ALA A 385 7.68 -24.64 -32.92
N ASP A 386 8.71 -25.26 -32.34
CA ASP A 386 10.10 -25.13 -32.79
C ASP A 386 10.30 -25.68 -34.22
N ARG A 387 9.63 -26.79 -34.55
CA ARG A 387 9.66 -27.38 -35.90
C ARG A 387 8.93 -26.53 -36.94
N GLU A 388 7.81 -25.93 -36.57
CA GLU A 388 7.02 -25.05 -37.44
C GLU A 388 7.77 -23.74 -37.73
N ASN A 389 8.48 -23.18 -36.74
CA ASN A 389 9.32 -22.00 -36.92
C ASN A 389 10.59 -22.26 -37.76
N TYR A 390 11.15 -23.49 -37.75
CA TYR A 390 12.31 -23.86 -38.58
C TYR A 390 11.97 -24.20 -40.04
N MET A 391 10.72 -24.55 -40.34
CA MET A 391 10.25 -24.89 -41.70
C MET A 391 9.66 -23.69 -42.46
N GLY A 392 9.53 -22.54 -41.80
CA GLY A 392 9.01 -21.29 -42.35
C GLY A 392 10.06 -20.20 -42.61
N ALA A 393 11.36 -20.53 -42.56
CA ALA A 393 12.48 -19.63 -42.86
C ALA A 393 13.02 -19.81 -44.28
#